data_AF-A0A833G4W8-F1
#
_entry.id   AF-A0A833G4W8-F1
#
_cell.length_a   1.000
_cell.length_b   1.000
_cell.length_c   1.000
_cell.angle_alpha   90.00
_cell.angle_beta   90.00
_cell.angle_gamma   90.00
#
_symmetry.space_group_name_H-M   'P 1'
#
loop_
_entity.id
_entity.type
_entity.pdbx_description
1 polymer ?
#
loop_
_entity_poly.entity_id
_entity_poly.type
_entity_poly.pdbx_seq_one_letter_code
_entity_poly.pdbx_strand_id
1 'polypeptide(L)'
;MTEPQATFAAGPRDDPSLDTEMVVSDWVLCVSQAFAERLVTALDQGIDQAVAAYGELKADRSCGQFGELRVILHEAVFRSASERQATVFSADVGFAGAWATGFVVQGALPSK
;
A
#
# COMPACT_ATOMS: atom_id res chain seq x y z
N MET A 1 -14.85 6.49 -41.77
CA MET A 1 -14.41 7.19 -40.54
C MET A 1 -15.08 6.54 -39.36
N THR A 2 -14.41 5.59 -38.68
CA THR A 2 -14.68 5.23 -37.27
C THR A 2 -13.41 4.55 -36.76
N GLU A 3 -12.76 5.18 -35.78
CA GLU A 3 -11.54 4.72 -35.11
C GLU A 3 -11.72 3.36 -34.41
N PRO A 4 -10.72 2.47 -34.39
CA PRO A 4 -10.72 1.34 -33.48
C PRO A 4 -10.48 1.84 -32.05
N GLN A 5 -11.40 1.48 -31.16
CA GLN A 5 -11.32 1.76 -29.72
C GLN A 5 -10.01 1.17 -29.17
N ALA A 6 -9.17 2.02 -28.58
CA ALA A 6 -8.00 1.58 -27.84
C ALA A 6 -8.48 0.79 -26.62
N THR A 7 -8.44 -0.54 -26.73
CA THR A 7 -8.46 -1.43 -25.58
C THR A 7 -7.20 -1.14 -24.79
N PHE A 8 -7.30 -0.31 -23.75
CA PHE A 8 -6.31 -0.25 -22.70
C PHE A 8 -6.38 -1.59 -21.97
N ALA A 9 -5.65 -2.58 -22.51
CA ALA A 9 -5.30 -3.78 -21.77
C ALA A 9 -4.46 -3.30 -20.58
N ALA A 10 -5.11 -3.10 -19.44
CA ALA A 10 -4.43 -3.23 -18.17
C ALA A 10 -3.84 -4.64 -18.21
N GLY A 11 -2.51 -4.72 -18.41
CA GLY A 11 -1.80 -5.98 -18.29
C GLY A 11 -2.14 -6.63 -16.94
N PRO A 12 -1.94 -7.95 -16.79
CA PRO A 12 -2.16 -8.62 -15.52
C PRO A 12 -1.35 -7.87 -14.46
N ARG A 13 -2.06 -7.17 -13.58
CA ARG A 13 -1.49 -6.70 -12.33
C ARG A 13 -1.23 -7.98 -11.57
N ASP A 14 0.02 -8.22 -11.17
CA ASP A 14 0.32 -9.18 -10.12
C ASP A 14 -0.28 -8.58 -8.83
N ASP A 15 -1.61 -8.66 -8.70
CA ASP A 15 -2.29 -8.47 -7.44
C ASP A 15 -1.64 -9.50 -6.48
N PRO A 16 -1.09 -9.06 -5.35
CA PRO A 16 -0.36 -9.95 -4.46
C PRO A 16 -1.30 -11.06 -3.96
N SER A 17 -0.74 -12.26 -3.77
CA SER A 17 -1.52 -13.41 -3.32
C SER A 17 -2.11 -13.16 -1.93
N LEU A 18 -3.42 -13.29 -1.82
CA LEU A 18 -4.13 -13.23 -0.55
C LEU A 18 -4.02 -14.56 0.20
N ASP A 19 -4.26 -14.52 1.51
CA ASP A 19 -4.28 -15.65 2.44
C ASP A 19 -2.99 -16.50 2.44
N THR A 20 -1.91 -15.94 1.91
CA THR A 20 -0.61 -16.59 1.76
C THR A 20 0.45 -15.78 2.47
N GLU A 21 1.28 -16.46 3.27
CA GLU A 21 2.45 -15.83 3.88
C GLU A 21 3.44 -15.41 2.78
N MET A 22 3.82 -14.14 2.80
CA MET A 22 4.83 -13.59 1.90
C MET A 22 5.71 -12.56 2.62
N VAL A 23 6.88 -12.30 2.05
CA VAL A 23 7.74 -11.19 2.49
C VAL A 23 7.62 -10.08 1.47
N VAL A 24 7.21 -8.90 1.94
CA VAL A 24 7.13 -7.67 1.14
C VAL A 24 8.23 -6.72 1.57
N SER A 25 8.72 -5.93 0.62
CA SER A 25 9.78 -4.93 0.86
C SER A 25 9.28 -3.55 0.50
N ASP A 26 9.76 -2.53 1.24
CA ASP A 26 9.41 -1.12 1.06
C ASP A 26 7.93 -0.76 1.28
N TRP A 27 7.15 -1.65 1.88
CA TRP A 27 5.75 -1.37 2.20
C TRP A 27 5.62 -0.61 3.51
N VAL A 28 4.55 0.18 3.61
CA VAL A 28 4.22 0.94 4.82
C VAL A 28 3.17 0.18 5.62
N LEU A 29 3.45 -0.09 6.89
CA LEU A 29 2.47 -0.58 7.85
C LEU A 29 1.87 0.61 8.60
N CYS A 30 0.55 0.63 8.71
CA CYS A 30 -0.22 1.57 9.51
C CYS A 30 -1.08 0.84 10.55
N VAL A 31 -1.24 1.45 11.71
CA VAL A 31 -2.03 0.88 12.83
C VAL A 31 -3.55 1.01 12.62
N SER A 32 -3.99 1.80 11.64
CA SER A 32 -5.40 1.94 11.28
C SER A 32 -5.59 2.15 9.78
N GLN A 33 -6.75 1.74 9.29
CA GLN A 33 -7.17 1.91 7.91
C GLN A 33 -7.16 3.38 7.49
N ALA A 34 -7.70 4.28 8.34
CA ALA A 34 -7.79 5.70 8.05
C ALA A 34 -6.42 6.34 7.79
N PHE A 35 -5.36 5.90 8.47
CA PHE A 35 -4.01 6.40 8.22
C PHE A 35 -3.43 5.87 6.92
N ALA A 36 -3.68 4.60 6.60
CA ALA A 36 -3.28 4.00 5.34
C ALA A 36 -3.98 4.68 4.14
N GLU A 37 -5.29 4.92 4.25
CA GLU A 37 -6.07 5.64 3.24
C GLU A 37 -5.59 7.08 3.08
N ARG A 38 -5.30 7.78 4.19
CA ARG A 38 -4.75 9.14 4.15
C ARG A 38 -3.45 9.17 3.37
N LEU A 39 -2.57 8.18 3.57
CA LEU A 39 -1.33 8.07 2.82
C LEU A 39 -1.60 7.87 1.33
N VAL A 40 -2.44 6.89 0.95
CA VAL A 40 -2.78 6.63 -0.46
C VAL A 40 -3.44 7.84 -1.12
N THR A 41 -4.33 8.53 -0.42
CA THR A 41 -4.96 9.76 -0.91
C THR A 41 -3.93 10.88 -1.11
N ALA A 42 -2.91 10.98 -0.24
CA ALA A 42 -1.82 11.91 -0.44
C ALA A 42 -0.95 11.54 -1.65
N LEU A 43 -0.73 10.25 -1.93
CA LEU A 43 -0.07 9.79 -3.17
C LEU A 43 -0.82 10.24 -4.42
N ASP A 44 -2.15 10.19 -4.37
CA ASP A 44 -3.00 10.64 -5.48
C ASP A 44 -2.81 12.13 -5.79
N GLN A 45 -2.43 12.91 -4.78
CA GLN A 45 -2.15 14.34 -4.93
C GLN A 45 -0.70 14.64 -5.34
N GLY A 46 0.24 13.71 -5.11
CA GLY A 46 1.64 13.88 -5.46
C GLY A 46 2.60 13.12 -4.54
N ILE A 47 3.84 12.89 -5.01
CA ILE A 47 4.87 12.22 -4.18
C ILE A 47 5.22 13.10 -2.99
N ASP A 48 5.38 14.41 -3.20
CA ASP A 48 5.71 15.34 -2.11
C ASP A 48 4.65 15.35 -1.01
N GLN A 49 3.36 15.25 -1.40
CA GLN A 49 2.26 15.17 -0.45
C GLN A 49 2.27 13.84 0.32
N ALA A 50 2.52 12.73 -0.37
CA ALA A 50 2.66 11.43 0.28
C ALA A 50 3.85 11.40 1.27
N VAL A 51 4.98 11.97 0.90
CA VAL A 51 6.17 12.07 1.77
C VAL A 51 5.87 12.93 3.00
N ALA A 52 5.19 14.07 2.83
CA ALA A 52 4.78 14.92 3.94
C ALA A 52 3.79 14.20 4.88
N ALA A 53 2.73 13.60 4.31
CA ALA A 53 1.73 12.86 5.08
C ALA A 53 2.35 11.67 5.83
N TYR A 54 3.25 10.92 5.18
CA TYR A 54 4.00 9.86 5.84
C TYR A 54 4.89 10.39 6.96
N GLY A 55 5.56 11.53 6.77
CA GLY A 55 6.38 12.17 7.79
C GLY A 55 5.60 12.46 9.08
N GLU A 56 4.39 13.02 8.95
CA GLU A 56 3.48 13.25 10.08
C GLU A 56 3.05 11.93 10.73
N LEU A 57 2.55 10.98 9.94
CA LEU A 57 2.08 9.69 10.45
C LEU A 57 3.20 8.88 11.13
N LYS A 58 4.43 9.01 10.65
CA LYS A 58 5.61 8.41 11.27
C LYS A 58 5.97 9.08 12.59
N ALA A 59 5.92 10.41 12.66
CA ALA A 59 6.19 11.15 13.89
C ALA A 59 5.21 10.77 15.01
N ASP A 60 3.95 10.54 14.65
CA ASP A 60 2.88 10.09 15.55
C ASP A 60 2.88 8.57 15.81
N ARG A 61 3.85 7.82 15.27
CA ARG A 61 3.94 6.35 15.35
C ARG A 61 2.70 5.63 14.81
N SER A 62 1.96 6.28 13.92
CA SER A 62 0.75 5.77 13.29
C SER A 62 1.04 4.92 12.06
N CYS A 63 2.14 5.21 11.35
CA CYS A 63 2.65 4.39 10.25
C CYS A 63 4.17 4.26 10.29
N GLY A 64 4.71 3.21 9.66
CA GLY A 64 6.14 2.98 9.51
C GLY A 64 6.46 2.17 8.26
N GLN A 65 7.53 2.54 7.58
CA GLN A 65 8.10 1.78 6.47
C GLN A 65 9.20 0.85 7.00
N PHE A 66 9.18 -0.37 6.49
CA PHE A 66 10.09 -1.43 6.90
C PHE A 66 10.80 -1.96 5.65
N GLY A 67 12.07 -2.33 5.78
CA GLY A 67 12.84 -2.89 4.66
C GLY A 67 12.25 -4.21 4.19
N GLU A 68 11.85 -5.07 5.13
CA GLU A 68 11.13 -6.31 4.87
C GLU A 68 10.04 -6.51 5.94
N LEU A 69 8.86 -6.96 5.51
CA LEU A 69 7.75 -7.35 6.37
C LEU A 69 7.23 -8.71 5.93
N ARG A 70 7.06 -9.60 6.90
CA ARG A 70 6.32 -10.84 6.68
C ARG A 70 4.85 -10.53 6.86
N VAL A 71 4.03 -10.81 5.85
CA VAL A 71 2.62 -10.48 5.83
C VAL A 71 1.78 -11.65 5.33
N ILE A 72 0.54 -11.71 5.79
CA ILE A 72 -0.55 -12.47 5.17
C ILE A 72 -1.61 -11.43 4.82
N LEU A 73 -1.82 -11.19 3.53
CA LEU A 73 -2.81 -10.21 3.06
C LEU A 73 -4.20 -10.85 3.07
N HIS A 74 -5.21 -10.15 3.58
CA HIS A 74 -6.57 -10.66 3.65
C HIS A 74 -7.44 -10.09 2.53
N GLU A 75 -7.59 -8.77 2.49
CA GLU A 75 -8.39 -8.09 1.47
C GLU A 75 -7.80 -6.73 1.11
N ALA A 76 -8.05 -6.29 -0.13
CA ALA A 76 -7.78 -4.92 -0.54
C ALA A 76 -8.93 -4.01 -0.06
N VAL A 77 -8.67 -3.20 0.96
CA VAL A 77 -9.69 -2.34 1.60
C VAL A 77 -9.79 -0.96 0.94
N PHE A 78 -8.72 -0.51 0.26
CA PHE A 78 -8.71 0.77 -0.44
C PHE A 78 -7.74 0.75 -1.62
N ARG A 79 -8.11 1.36 -2.75
CA ARG A 79 -7.26 1.46 -3.95
C ARG A 79 -7.15 2.93 -4.38
N SER A 80 -5.93 3.35 -4.69
CA SER A 80 -5.61 4.64 -5.31
C SER A 80 -6.40 4.85 -6.59
N ALA A 81 -6.88 6.07 -6.79
CA ALA A 81 -7.52 6.47 -8.04
C ALA A 81 -6.51 6.85 -9.15
N SER A 82 -5.23 6.95 -8.80
CA SER A 82 -4.18 7.47 -9.67
C SER A 82 -3.42 6.38 -10.40
N GLU A 83 -2.71 6.77 -11.46
CA GLU A 83 -1.88 5.84 -12.25
C GLU A 83 -0.75 5.18 -11.44
N ARG A 84 -0.41 5.72 -10.27
CA ARG A 84 0.59 5.16 -9.34
C ARG A 84 0.13 3.91 -8.60
N GLN A 85 -1.16 3.57 -8.65
CA GLN A 85 -1.70 2.25 -8.25
C GLN A 85 -1.28 1.77 -6.85
N ALA A 86 -1.35 2.65 -5.85
CA ALA A 86 -1.16 2.25 -4.46
C ALA A 86 -2.41 1.55 -3.91
N THR A 87 -2.23 0.49 -3.14
CA THR A 87 -3.34 -0.29 -2.58
C THR A 87 -3.13 -0.51 -1.09
N VAL A 88 -4.18 -0.35 -0.31
CA VAL A 88 -4.23 -0.70 1.12
C VAL A 88 -4.81 -2.10 1.25
N PHE A 89 -4.11 -2.94 1.99
CA PHE A 89 -4.58 -4.25 2.38
C PHE A 89 -4.76 -4.32 3.89
N SER A 90 -5.81 -5.00 4.36
CA SER A 90 -5.79 -5.55 5.72
C SER A 90 -4.86 -6.77 5.71
N ALA A 91 -4.04 -6.90 6.75
CA ALA A 91 -3.03 -7.95 6.80
C ALA A 91 -2.71 -8.36 8.23
N ASP A 92 -2.34 -9.63 8.40
CA ASP A 92 -1.56 -10.03 9.56
C ASP A 92 -0.07 -9.81 9.26
N VAL A 93 0.62 -9.17 10.19
CA VAL A 93 2.03 -8.81 10.05
C VAL A 93 2.85 -9.54 11.10
N GLY A 94 3.87 -10.26 10.63
CA GLY A 94 4.76 -11.05 11.44
C GLY A 94 5.88 -10.22 12.05
N PHE A 95 5.91 -10.11 13.38
CA PHE A 95 6.98 -9.48 14.16
C PHE A 95 7.50 -10.44 15.23
N ALA A 96 8.80 -10.73 15.21
CA ALA A 96 9.48 -11.52 16.25
C ALA A 96 8.80 -12.85 16.63
N GLY A 97 8.18 -13.53 15.65
CA GLY A 97 7.48 -14.80 15.85
C GLY A 97 6.02 -14.68 16.29
N ALA A 98 5.49 -13.46 16.42
CA ALA A 98 4.07 -13.19 16.65
C ALA A 98 3.43 -12.55 15.40
N TRP A 99 2.12 -12.74 15.26
CA TRP A 99 1.31 -12.11 14.23
C TRP A 99 0.42 -11.05 14.84
N ALA A 100 0.34 -9.89 14.20
CA ALA A 100 -0.54 -8.80 14.60
C ALA A 100 -1.27 -8.24 13.39
N THR A 101 -2.57 -7.98 13.55
CA THR A 101 -3.39 -7.42 12.49
C THR A 101 -3.11 -5.92 12.32
N GLY A 102 -3.02 -5.48 11.07
CA GLY A 102 -2.81 -4.08 10.71
C GLY A 102 -3.18 -3.81 9.26
N PHE A 103 -2.72 -2.65 8.76
CA PHE A 103 -2.99 -2.22 7.39
C PHE A 103 -1.68 -1.94 6.68
N VAL A 104 -1.45 -2.58 5.53
CA VAL A 104 -0.24 -2.37 4.74
C VAL A 104 -0.54 -1.64 3.44
N VAL A 105 0.35 -0.75 3.04
CA VAL A 105 0.22 0.03 1.81
C VAL A 105 1.30 -0.37 0.83
N GLN A 106 0.88 -0.91 -0.31
CA GLN A 106 1.73 -1.20 -1.45
C GLN A 106 1.99 0.08 -2.25
N GLY A 107 3.24 0.31 -2.66
CA GLY A 107 3.60 1.38 -3.60
C GLY A 107 3.50 2.80 -3.03
N ALA A 108 3.56 2.96 -1.70
CA ALA A 108 3.28 4.23 -1.06
C ALA A 108 4.40 5.29 -1.22
N LEU A 109 5.66 4.88 -1.26
CA LEU A 109 6.78 5.81 -1.23
C LEU A 109 7.91 5.28 -2.10
N PRO A 110 8.72 6.15 -2.74
CA PRO A 110 9.91 5.72 -3.44
C PRO A 110 10.86 5.00 -2.45
N SER A 111 11.26 3.78 -2.77
CA SER A 111 12.38 3.10 -2.12
C SER A 111 13.62 3.96 -2.31
N LYS A 112 14.30 4.31 -1.21
CA LYS A 112 15.52 5.13 -1.26
C LYS A 112 16.70 4.40 -1.88
#